data_AF-A0A5C8AUT1-F1
#
_entry.id   AF-A0A5C8AUT1-F1
#
_cell.length_a   1.000
_cell.length_b   1.000
_cell.length_c   1.000
_cell.angle_alpha   90.00
_cell.angle_beta   90.00
_cell.angle_gamma   90.00
#
_symmetry.space_group_name_H-M   'P 1'
#
loop_
_entity.id
_entity.type
_entity.pdbx_description
1 polymer ?
#
loop_
_entity_poly.entity_id
_entity_poly.type
_entity_poly.pdbx_seq_one_letter_code
_entity_poly.pdbx_strand_id
1 'polypeptide(L)'
;MKIKQSVLALAMASACMFSIASTASAQGPAMPETDQAQMSEKMQKHRQERMEKQRTMMHDQLKITPEQEAAWKTFTEATSRNMKDMMQTRPDRKQMEAMSAPAMLEQHVERSEAHLATMQKHLDALKTFYAVLSPEQQKTFDHLHKRMHHRANMMRMMRGMGQMHRPQKGAGHDMDHAKPKK
;
A
#
# COMPACT_ATOMS: atom_id res chain seq x y z
N MET A 1 34.30 -31.65 2.05
CA MET A 1 35.43 -30.96 1.37
C MET A 1 34.90 -29.73 0.67
N LYS A 2 35.40 -28.54 1.03
CA LYS A 2 35.09 -27.25 0.40
C LYS A 2 36.24 -26.92 -0.55
N ILE A 3 35.97 -26.62 -1.81
CA ILE A 3 37.00 -26.12 -2.72
C ILE A 3 36.48 -24.83 -3.36
N LYS A 4 37.05 -23.73 -2.88
CA LYS A 4 37.01 -22.41 -3.51
C LYS A 4 38.16 -22.38 -4.52
N GLN A 5 37.92 -21.90 -5.73
CA GLN A 5 38.99 -21.49 -6.64
C GLN A 5 38.76 -20.04 -7.06
N SER A 6 39.84 -19.28 -6.99
CA SER A 6 39.92 -17.83 -7.13
C SER A 6 40.96 -17.52 -8.21
N VAL A 7 40.55 -16.67 -9.16
CA VAL A 7 41.30 -15.60 -9.86
C VAL A 7 42.31 -15.97 -10.97
N LEU A 8 42.15 -15.25 -12.10
CA LEU A 8 43.11 -14.53 -12.99
C LEU A 8 42.74 -14.78 -14.47
N ALA A 9 42.85 -13.88 -15.44
CA ALA A 9 43.01 -12.43 -15.60
C ALA A 9 43.05 -12.22 -17.13
N LEU A 10 42.50 -11.15 -17.70
CA LEU A 10 43.11 -10.52 -18.89
C LEU A 10 42.54 -9.12 -19.14
N ALA A 11 43.45 -8.16 -19.21
CA ALA A 11 43.20 -6.79 -19.64
C ALA A 11 43.23 -6.70 -21.18
N MET A 12 42.34 -5.90 -21.77
CA MET A 12 42.63 -5.22 -23.03
C MET A 12 42.10 -3.79 -22.96
N ALA A 13 43.04 -2.86 -23.10
CA ALA A 13 42.76 -1.45 -23.33
C ALA A 13 42.50 -1.23 -24.82
N SER A 14 41.49 -0.42 -25.14
CA SER A 14 41.41 0.30 -26.42
C SER A 14 40.55 1.54 -26.24
N ALA A 15 41.19 2.69 -26.43
CA ALA A 15 40.56 4.00 -26.51
C ALA A 15 40.17 4.29 -27.96
N CYS A 16 38.96 4.84 -28.18
CA CYS A 16 38.72 5.94 -29.12
C CYS A 16 37.28 6.46 -28.96
N MET A 17 37.17 7.78 -28.99
CA MET A 17 35.97 8.58 -28.77
C MET A 17 34.95 8.47 -29.92
N PHE A 18 33.66 8.54 -29.60
CA PHE A 18 32.73 9.42 -30.33
C PHE A 18 31.50 9.73 -29.48
N SER A 19 31.26 11.02 -29.29
CA SER A 19 30.09 11.60 -28.63
C SER A 19 28.88 11.58 -29.55
N ILE A 20 27.72 11.13 -29.06
CA ILE A 20 26.42 11.69 -29.45
C ILE A 20 25.58 11.86 -28.19
N ALA A 21 25.40 13.13 -27.83
CA ALA A 21 24.43 13.57 -26.85
C ALA A 21 23.02 13.38 -27.41
N SER A 22 22.11 12.83 -26.60
CA SER A 22 20.70 13.25 -26.48
C SER A 22 20.00 12.40 -25.40
N THR A 23 20.26 12.71 -24.14
CA THR A 23 19.36 12.31 -23.04
C THR A 23 18.14 13.22 -23.08
N ALA A 24 17.18 12.91 -23.95
CA ALA A 24 15.83 13.44 -23.84
C ALA A 24 15.05 12.58 -22.83
N SER A 25 15.47 12.58 -21.56
CA SER A 25 14.58 12.18 -20.48
C SER A 25 13.62 13.33 -20.26
N ALA A 26 12.39 13.18 -20.74
CA ALA A 26 11.27 14.02 -20.34
C ALA A 26 11.02 13.84 -18.83
N GLN A 27 11.84 14.49 -18.02
CA GLN A 27 11.64 14.67 -16.60
C GLN A 27 10.51 15.70 -16.45
N GLY A 28 9.27 15.21 -16.31
CA GLY A 28 8.30 15.96 -15.52
C GLY A 28 8.92 16.23 -14.13
N PRO A 29 8.61 17.36 -13.48
CA PRO A 29 9.33 17.81 -12.30
C PRO A 29 9.42 16.69 -11.25
N ALA A 30 10.64 16.19 -11.04
CA ALA A 30 10.94 15.31 -9.93
C ALA A 30 10.80 16.15 -8.66
N MET A 31 9.84 15.79 -7.79
CA MET A 31 9.76 16.38 -6.47
C MET A 31 11.08 16.09 -5.73
N PRO A 32 11.67 17.04 -5.00
CA PRO A 32 12.89 16.79 -4.23
C PRO A 32 12.64 15.66 -3.22
N GLU A 33 13.61 14.75 -3.05
CA GLU A 33 13.48 13.55 -2.17
C GLU A 33 13.01 13.90 -0.75
N THR A 34 13.39 15.08 -0.25
CA THR A 34 12.99 15.62 1.06
C THR A 34 11.47 15.76 1.19
N ASP A 35 10.78 16.19 0.13
CA ASP A 35 9.33 16.37 0.12
C ASP A 35 8.60 15.01 0.09
N GLN A 36 9.19 14.01 -0.57
CA GLN A 36 8.62 12.67 -0.64
C GLN A 36 8.72 11.94 0.71
N ALA A 37 9.86 12.05 1.40
CA ALA A 37 10.06 11.47 2.73
C ALA A 37 9.07 12.07 3.76
N GLN A 38 8.96 13.41 3.80
CA GLN A 38 8.03 14.11 4.69
C GLN A 38 6.56 13.78 4.39
N MET A 39 6.19 13.68 3.11
CA MET A 39 4.85 13.26 2.71
C MET A 39 4.56 11.82 3.14
N SER A 40 5.53 10.92 3.02
CA SER A 40 5.39 9.52 3.43
C SER A 40 5.15 9.38 4.94
N GLU A 41 5.89 10.15 5.75
CA GLU A 41 5.78 10.18 7.21
C GLU A 41 4.42 10.74 7.64
N LYS A 42 4.00 11.88 7.07
CA LYS A 42 2.69 12.47 7.33
C LYS A 42 1.55 11.49 7.02
N MET A 43 1.67 10.74 5.92
CA MET A 43 0.69 9.72 5.55
C MET A 43 0.72 8.51 6.50
N GLN A 44 1.88 8.11 7.02
CA GLN A 44 1.97 7.06 8.05
C GLN A 44 1.32 7.50 9.35
N LYS A 45 1.64 8.70 9.84
CA LYS A 45 1.06 9.28 11.05
C LYS A 45 -0.47 9.38 10.94
N HIS A 46 -0.97 9.90 9.82
CA HIS A 46 -2.41 10.02 9.65
C HIS A 46 -3.12 8.66 9.61
N ARG A 47 -2.47 7.61 9.07
CA ARG A 47 -3.01 6.24 9.16
C ARG A 47 -3.04 5.74 10.60
N GLN A 48 -1.97 5.92 11.37
CA GLN A 48 -1.91 5.50 12.77
C GLN A 48 -3.01 6.17 13.59
N GLU A 49 -3.21 7.49 13.44
CA GLU A 49 -4.29 8.24 14.09
C GLU A 49 -5.68 7.68 13.74
N ARG A 50 -5.91 7.30 12.47
CA ARG A 50 -7.19 6.73 12.03
C ARG A 50 -7.42 5.35 12.64
N MET A 51 -6.39 4.51 12.69
CA MET A 51 -6.46 3.18 13.31
C MET A 51 -6.73 3.29 14.80
N GLU A 52 -6.07 4.23 15.48
CA GLU A 52 -6.28 4.48 16.90
C GLU A 52 -7.71 4.96 17.20
N LYS A 53 -8.20 5.95 16.43
CA LYS A 53 -9.59 6.39 16.53
C LYS A 53 -10.59 5.26 16.33
N GLN A 54 -10.34 4.35 15.39
CA GLN A 54 -11.18 3.17 15.17
C GLN A 54 -11.13 2.20 16.35
N ARG A 55 -9.94 1.97 16.92
CA ARG A 55 -9.78 1.12 18.10
C ARG A 55 -10.54 1.70 19.30
N THR A 56 -10.34 2.98 19.62
CA THR A 56 -11.06 3.64 20.73
C THR A 56 -12.57 3.59 20.51
N MET A 57 -13.04 3.93 19.31
CA MET A 57 -14.46 3.85 18.98
C MET A 57 -15.05 2.44 19.16
N MET A 58 -14.33 1.39 18.73
CA MET A 58 -14.78 0.01 18.93
C MET A 58 -14.76 -0.38 20.40
N HIS A 59 -13.72 -0.01 21.15
CA HIS A 59 -13.62 -0.28 22.58
C HIS A 59 -14.82 0.32 23.34
N ASP A 60 -15.11 1.60 23.09
CA ASP A 60 -16.22 2.32 23.71
C ASP A 60 -17.58 1.69 23.34
N GLN A 61 -17.77 1.35 22.06
CA GLN A 61 -19.05 0.79 21.58
C GLN A 61 -19.29 -0.63 22.03
N LEU A 62 -18.22 -1.43 22.19
CA LEU A 62 -18.30 -2.77 22.74
C LEU A 62 -18.38 -2.76 24.26
N LYS A 63 -18.18 -1.60 24.92
CA LYS A 63 -18.12 -1.47 26.38
C LYS A 63 -17.23 -2.56 26.97
N ILE A 64 -15.99 -2.64 26.48
CA ILE A 64 -15.02 -3.64 26.91
C ILE A 64 -14.87 -3.55 28.43
N THR A 65 -15.01 -4.69 29.09
CA THR A 65 -14.92 -4.81 30.55
C THR A 65 -13.47 -5.00 30.99
N PRO A 66 -13.12 -4.70 32.24
CA PRO A 66 -11.77 -4.93 32.78
C PRO A 66 -11.28 -6.38 32.56
N GLU A 67 -12.18 -7.36 32.63
CA GLU A 67 -11.88 -8.77 32.41
C GLU A 67 -11.56 -9.08 30.93
N GLN A 68 -12.06 -8.27 30.00
CA GLN A 68 -11.86 -8.43 28.55
C GLN A 68 -10.66 -7.62 28.00
N GLU A 69 -10.09 -6.69 28.78
CA GLU A 69 -8.99 -5.81 28.34
C GLU A 69 -7.77 -6.57 27.81
N ALA A 70 -7.40 -7.67 28.47
CA ALA A 70 -6.27 -8.48 28.04
C ALA A 70 -6.49 -9.09 26.64
N ALA A 71 -7.70 -9.58 26.37
CA ALA A 71 -8.07 -10.12 25.07
C ALA A 71 -8.17 -9.02 24.00
N TRP A 72 -8.75 -7.87 24.36
CA TRP A 72 -8.82 -6.68 23.50
C TRP A 72 -7.44 -6.20 23.06
N LYS A 73 -6.49 -6.06 23.99
CA LYS A 73 -5.12 -5.66 23.69
C LYS A 73 -4.43 -6.64 22.76
N THR A 74 -4.55 -7.94 23.03
CA THR A 74 -3.98 -9.00 22.18
C THR A 74 -4.52 -8.92 20.75
N PHE A 75 -5.84 -8.76 20.60
CA PHE A 75 -6.49 -8.63 19.30
C PHE A 75 -6.04 -7.38 18.52
N THR A 76 -6.00 -6.22 19.18
CA THR A 76 -5.64 -4.96 18.53
C THR A 76 -4.16 -4.89 18.16
N GLU A 77 -3.27 -5.49 18.96
CA GLU A 77 -1.85 -5.65 18.62
C GLU A 77 -1.67 -6.57 17.42
N ALA A 78 -2.32 -7.75 17.41
CA ALA A 78 -2.28 -8.68 16.28
C ALA A 78 -2.76 -8.02 14.98
N THR A 79 -3.89 -7.30 15.05
CA THR A 79 -4.45 -6.57 13.92
C THR A 79 -3.48 -5.48 13.41
N SER A 80 -2.84 -4.75 14.31
CA SER A 80 -1.89 -3.68 13.95
C SER A 80 -0.62 -4.24 13.30
N ARG A 81 -0.08 -5.35 13.81
CA ARG A 81 1.08 -6.06 13.23
C ARG A 81 0.75 -6.58 11.83
N ASN A 82 -0.38 -7.26 11.67
CA ASN A 82 -0.82 -7.77 10.37
C ASN A 82 -0.93 -6.67 9.31
N MET A 83 -1.48 -5.51 9.69
CA MET A 83 -1.55 -4.35 8.79
C MET A 83 -0.17 -3.79 8.43
N LYS A 84 0.79 -3.79 9.36
CA LYS A 84 2.16 -3.36 9.08
C LYS A 84 2.84 -4.30 8.10
N ASP A 85 2.75 -5.60 8.33
CA ASP A 85 3.39 -6.63 7.50
C ASP A 85 2.87 -6.54 6.05
N MET A 86 1.56 -6.41 5.87
CA MET A 86 0.93 -6.21 4.55
C MET A 86 1.40 -4.94 3.82
N MET A 87 1.84 -3.91 4.55
CA MET A 87 2.35 -2.69 3.93
C MET A 87 3.81 -2.77 3.53
N GLN A 88 4.61 -3.54 4.26
CA GLN A 88 6.04 -3.70 4.00
C GLN A 88 6.32 -4.56 2.76
N THR A 89 5.38 -5.41 2.34
CA THR A 89 5.54 -6.30 1.19
C THR A 89 5.23 -5.67 -0.16
N ARG A 90 5.08 -4.34 -0.27
CA ARG A 90 4.85 -3.68 -1.57
C ARG A 90 6.16 -3.57 -2.35
N PRO A 91 6.27 -4.22 -3.53
CA PRO A 91 7.47 -4.13 -4.35
C PRO A 91 7.65 -2.71 -4.91
N ASP A 92 8.90 -2.33 -5.13
CA ASP A 92 9.23 -1.08 -5.82
C ASP A 92 8.67 -1.14 -7.26
N ARG A 93 8.05 -0.04 -7.70
CA ARG A 93 7.43 0.04 -9.03
C ARG A 93 8.46 -0.15 -10.14
N LYS A 94 9.69 0.34 -9.95
CA LYS A 94 10.77 0.16 -10.92
C LYS A 94 11.22 -1.30 -11.03
N GLN A 95 11.23 -2.02 -9.91
CA GLN A 95 11.56 -3.45 -9.90
C GLN A 95 10.48 -4.26 -10.61
N MET A 96 9.21 -3.90 -10.45
CA MET A 96 8.08 -4.54 -11.14
C MET A 96 8.15 -4.35 -12.67
N GLU A 97 8.50 -3.15 -13.14
CA GLU A 97 8.60 -2.84 -14.58
C GLU A 97 9.72 -3.61 -15.29
N ALA A 98 10.76 -4.03 -14.55
CA ALA A 98 11.90 -4.79 -15.08
C ALA A 98 11.70 -6.31 -15.08
N MET A 99 10.62 -6.82 -14.46
CA MET A 99 10.35 -8.27 -14.37
C MET A 99 9.71 -8.82 -15.64
N SER A 100 10.09 -10.04 -16.02
CA SER A 100 9.39 -10.81 -17.06
C SER A 100 8.01 -11.25 -16.58
N ALA A 101 7.10 -11.58 -17.50
CA ALA A 101 5.75 -12.02 -17.15
C ALA A 101 5.70 -13.24 -16.21
N PRO A 102 6.53 -14.30 -16.39
CA PRO A 102 6.59 -15.41 -15.44
C PRO A 102 7.05 -14.98 -14.04
N ALA A 103 8.11 -14.18 -13.95
CA ALA A 103 8.66 -13.70 -12.68
C ALA A 103 7.65 -12.80 -11.92
N MET A 104 6.88 -11.97 -12.64
CA MET A 104 5.80 -11.19 -12.04
C MET A 104 4.71 -12.08 -11.43
N LEU A 105 4.35 -13.19 -12.10
CA LEU A 105 3.34 -14.12 -11.60
C LEU A 105 3.85 -14.89 -10.37
N GLU A 106 5.09 -15.37 -10.39
CA GLU A 106 5.72 -16.04 -9.24
C GLU A 106 5.71 -15.12 -8.01
N GLN A 107 6.12 -13.86 -8.18
CA GLN A 107 6.08 -12.89 -7.08
C GLN A 107 4.65 -12.56 -6.61
N HIS A 108 3.66 -12.63 -7.50
CA HIS A 108 2.26 -12.48 -7.11
C HIS A 108 1.77 -13.66 -6.27
N VAL A 109 2.17 -14.89 -6.62
CA VAL A 109 1.86 -16.11 -5.85
C VAL A 109 2.48 -16.01 -4.46
N GLU A 110 3.78 -15.72 -4.35
CA GLU A 110 4.49 -15.59 -3.07
C GLU A 110 3.82 -14.54 -2.16
N ARG A 111 3.47 -13.36 -2.70
CA ARG A 111 2.74 -12.35 -1.94
C ARG A 111 1.36 -12.80 -1.51
N SER A 112 0.67 -13.58 -2.35
CA SER A 112 -0.65 -14.10 -2.03
C SER A 112 -0.59 -15.12 -0.89
N GLU A 113 0.44 -15.97 -0.86
CA GLU A 113 0.70 -16.91 0.24
C GLU A 113 1.04 -16.17 1.55
N ALA A 114 1.92 -15.17 1.50
CA ALA A 114 2.24 -14.34 2.66
C ALA A 114 0.99 -13.58 3.18
N HIS A 115 0.15 -13.11 2.26
CA HIS A 115 -1.10 -12.46 2.61
C HIS A 115 -2.07 -13.44 3.28
N LEU A 116 -2.24 -14.64 2.75
CA LEU A 116 -3.07 -15.69 3.33
C LEU A 116 -2.61 -16.04 4.75
N ALA A 117 -1.30 -16.24 4.94
CA ALA A 117 -0.73 -16.53 6.26
C ALA A 117 -1.01 -15.40 7.27
N THR A 118 -0.93 -14.14 6.83
CA THR A 118 -1.27 -12.97 7.65
C THR A 118 -2.77 -12.93 7.99
N MET A 119 -3.64 -13.25 7.04
CA MET A 119 -5.08 -13.34 7.27
C MET A 119 -5.46 -14.48 8.21
N GLN A 120 -4.77 -15.61 8.16
CA GLN A 120 -4.97 -16.69 9.10
C GLN A 120 -4.65 -16.26 10.53
N LYS A 121 -3.51 -15.58 10.75
CA LYS A 121 -3.17 -15.02 12.06
C LYS A 121 -4.22 -14.02 12.56
N HIS A 122 -4.75 -13.19 11.66
CA HIS A 122 -5.84 -12.27 12.01
C HIS A 122 -7.09 -13.05 12.43
N LEU A 123 -7.48 -14.07 11.67
CA LEU A 123 -8.65 -14.89 11.96
C LEU A 123 -8.53 -15.56 13.32
N ASP A 124 -7.36 -16.12 13.64
CA ASP A 124 -7.12 -16.79 14.92
C ASP A 124 -7.20 -15.81 16.10
N ALA A 125 -6.58 -14.62 15.97
CA ALA A 125 -6.71 -13.56 16.98
C ALA A 125 -8.16 -13.08 17.14
N LEU A 126 -8.91 -12.98 16.04
CA LEU A 126 -10.31 -12.61 16.07
C LEU A 126 -11.17 -13.67 16.76
N LYS A 127 -10.98 -14.96 16.44
CA LYS A 127 -11.71 -16.06 17.08
C LYS A 127 -11.52 -16.06 18.60
N THR A 128 -10.28 -15.90 19.07
CA THR A 128 -9.96 -15.83 20.49
C THR A 128 -10.64 -14.64 21.17
N PHE A 129 -10.62 -13.46 20.54
CA PHE A 129 -11.30 -12.29 21.07
C PHE A 129 -12.83 -12.44 21.05
N TYR A 130 -13.39 -12.98 19.97
CA TYR A 130 -14.83 -13.15 19.82
C TYR A 130 -15.41 -14.14 20.85
N ALA A 131 -14.63 -15.16 21.25
CA ALA A 131 -15.03 -16.14 22.26
C ALA A 131 -15.20 -15.55 23.67
N VAL A 132 -14.55 -14.42 23.99
CA VAL A 132 -14.69 -13.76 25.30
C VAL A 132 -15.74 -12.65 25.31
N LEU A 133 -16.32 -12.32 24.16
CA LEU A 133 -17.39 -11.33 24.04
C LEU A 133 -18.75 -11.93 24.44
N SER A 134 -19.59 -11.12 25.08
CA SER A 134 -20.98 -11.48 25.32
C SER A 134 -21.77 -11.52 24.00
N PRO A 135 -22.92 -12.21 23.94
CA PRO A 135 -23.76 -12.24 22.72
C PRO A 135 -24.18 -10.85 22.23
N GLU A 136 -24.38 -9.88 23.13
CA GLU A 136 -24.71 -8.50 22.76
C GLU A 136 -23.49 -7.77 22.16
N GLN A 137 -22.31 -7.96 22.74
CA GLN A 137 -21.06 -7.40 22.22
C GLN A 137 -20.70 -8.00 20.86
N GLN A 138 -20.92 -9.30 20.67
CA GLN A 138 -20.73 -9.98 19.38
C GLN A 138 -21.59 -9.36 18.28
N LYS A 139 -22.89 -9.17 18.53
CA LYS A 139 -23.79 -8.49 17.58
C LYS A 139 -23.33 -7.08 17.24
N THR A 140 -22.90 -6.33 18.26
CA THR A 140 -22.35 -4.98 18.07
C THR A 140 -21.09 -5.05 17.21
N PHE A 141 -20.14 -5.94 17.55
CA PHE A 141 -18.91 -6.15 16.79
C PHE A 141 -19.20 -6.43 15.31
N ASP A 142 -20.12 -7.35 15.02
CA ASP A 142 -20.48 -7.74 13.65
C ASP A 142 -21.04 -6.56 12.84
N HIS A 143 -21.89 -5.74 13.47
CA HIS A 143 -22.40 -4.52 12.85
C HIS A 143 -21.26 -3.55 12.53
N LEU A 144 -20.39 -3.29 13.50
CA LEU A 144 -19.24 -2.40 13.33
C LEU A 144 -18.33 -2.88 12.21
N HIS A 145 -18.05 -4.18 12.19
CA HIS A 145 -17.21 -4.81 11.17
C HIS A 145 -17.80 -4.62 9.77
N LYS A 146 -19.10 -4.93 9.58
CA LYS A 146 -19.79 -4.72 8.29
C LYS A 146 -19.77 -3.26 7.84
N ARG A 147 -20.03 -2.32 8.75
CA ARG A 147 -20.02 -0.88 8.44
C ARG A 147 -18.63 -0.41 8.01
N MET A 148 -17.59 -0.87 8.70
CA MET A 148 -16.20 -0.54 8.35
C MET A 148 -15.83 -1.09 6.97
N HIS A 149 -16.19 -2.34 6.66
CA HIS A 149 -15.99 -2.94 5.35
C HIS A 149 -16.71 -2.20 4.23
N HIS A 150 -17.98 -1.85 4.46
CA HIS A 150 -18.75 -1.07 3.49
C HIS A 150 -18.09 0.30 3.22
N ARG A 151 -17.68 1.01 4.27
CA ARG A 151 -16.97 2.28 4.14
C ARG A 151 -15.64 2.13 3.39
N ALA A 152 -14.87 1.09 3.68
CA ALA A 152 -13.61 0.82 2.99
C ALA A 152 -13.83 0.56 1.49
N ASN A 153 -14.87 -0.22 1.14
CA ASN A 153 -15.25 -0.48 -0.24
C ASN A 153 -15.68 0.79 -0.98
N MET A 154 -16.50 1.64 -0.35
CA MET A 154 -16.90 2.92 -0.93
C MET A 154 -15.69 3.84 -1.18
N MET A 155 -14.75 3.92 -0.23
CA MET A 155 -13.52 4.70 -0.40
C MET A 155 -12.66 4.18 -1.55
N ARG A 156 -12.58 2.86 -1.73
CA ARG A 156 -11.89 2.24 -2.87
C ARG A 156 -12.55 2.59 -4.20
N MET A 157 -13.88 2.53 -4.28
CA MET A 157 -14.64 2.90 -5.47
C MET A 157 -14.44 4.38 -5.83
N MET A 158 -14.54 5.28 -4.84
CA MET A 158 -14.30 6.71 -5.05
C MET A 158 -12.89 7.01 -5.55
N ARG A 159 -11.87 6.32 -5.03
CA ARG A 159 -10.49 6.45 -5.54
C ARG A 159 -10.34 5.91 -6.97
N GLY A 160 -11.11 4.88 -7.33
CA GLY A 160 -11.17 4.36 -8.70
C GLY A 160 -11.80 5.36 -9.68
N MET A 161 -12.92 5.99 -9.30
CA MET A 161 -13.62 6.98 -10.13
C MET A 161 -12.86 8.31 -10.24
N GLY A 162 -12.22 8.78 -9.18
CA GLY A 162 -11.43 10.02 -9.20
C GLY A 162 -10.21 9.99 -10.13
N GLN A 163 -9.74 8.80 -10.52
CA GLN A 163 -8.69 8.64 -11.53
C GLN A 163 -9.21 8.74 -12.98
N MET A 164 -10.52 8.56 -13.21
CA MET A 164 -11.12 8.68 -14.56
C MET A 164 -11.45 10.14 -14.95
N HIS A 165 -11.58 11.05 -13.98
CA HIS A 165 -11.98 12.45 -14.19
C HIS A 165 -10.84 13.45 -13.95
N ARG A 166 -9.59 13.10 -14.28
CA ARG A 166 -8.52 14.10 -14.36
C ARG A 166 -8.66 14.81 -15.72
N PRO A 167 -9.11 16.08 -15.81
CA PRO A 167 -9.06 16.80 -17.08
C PRO A 167 -7.62 16.82 -17.55
N GLN A 168 -7.40 16.32 -18.76
CA GLN A 168 -6.13 16.42 -19.46
C GLN A 168 -5.91 17.91 -19.77
N LYS A 169 -5.33 18.66 -18.82
CA LYS A 169 -4.79 19.99 -19.10
C LYS A 169 -3.63 19.81 -20.08
N GLY A 170 -3.89 20.03 -21.37
CA GLY A 170 -2.86 20.10 -22.39
C GLY A 170 -3.28 19.57 -23.76
N ALA A 171 -4.25 20.22 -24.39
CA ALA A 171 -4.32 20.34 -25.85
C ALA A 171 -5.16 21.59 -26.13
N GLY A 172 -4.48 22.72 -26.37
CA GLY A 172 -5.12 23.88 -26.97
C GLY A 172 -5.70 23.46 -28.31
N HIS A 173 -7.02 23.49 -28.43
CA HIS A 173 -7.68 23.50 -29.71
C HIS A 173 -8.07 24.97 -29.91
N ASP A 174 -7.24 25.70 -30.66
CA ASP A 174 -7.58 27.00 -31.20
C ASP A 174 -8.88 26.82 -32.00
N MET A 175 -9.99 27.30 -31.45
CA MET A 175 -11.22 27.50 -32.20
C MET A 175 -11.17 28.93 -32.71
N ASP A 176 -10.68 29.07 -33.95
CA ASP A 176 -10.79 30.29 -34.74
C ASP A 176 -12.24 30.79 -34.73
N HIS A 177 -12.49 31.87 -34.00
CA HIS A 177 -13.74 32.61 -34.07
C HIS A 177 -13.72 33.52 -35.31
N ALA A 178 -14.00 32.94 -36.48
CA ALA A 178 -14.41 33.72 -37.64
C ALA A 178 -15.85 34.23 -37.41
N LYS A 179 -15.96 35.50 -37.00
CA LYS A 179 -17.25 36.22 -36.99
C LYS A 179 -17.72 36.47 -38.43
N PRO A 180 -19.00 36.28 -38.77
CA PRO A 180 -19.52 36.75 -40.04
C PRO A 180 -19.57 38.28 -40.04
N LYS A 181 -19.03 38.89 -41.11
CA LYS A 181 -19.24 40.31 -41.41
C LYS A 181 -20.69 40.52 -41.85
N LYS A 182 -21.22 41.69 -41.48
CA LYS A 182 -22.58 42.19 -41.76
C LYS A 182 -22.99 42.08 -43.21
#